data_AF-A0A671K6T3-F1
#
_entry.id   AF-A0A671K6T3-F1
#
_cell.length_a   1.000
_cell.length_b   1.000
_cell.length_c   1.000
_cell.angle_alpha   90.00
_cell.angle_beta   90.00
_cell.angle_gamma   90.00
#
_symmetry.space_group_name_H-M   'P 1'
#
loop_
_entity.id
_entity.type
_entity.pdbx_description
1 polymer ?
#
loop_
_entity_poly.entity_id
_entity_poly.type
_entity_poly.pdbx_seq_one_letter_code
_entity_poly.pdbx_strand_id
1 'polypeptide(L)'
;ATITEIATIINDANISSGTAKTRAVYLGFLYTEWMRARWTSDPCYSFYGVDGSDCSFLIYLSEAEWFCPPLAWRNQSRHPTTSSLPKRQRVGSGKESLSFMRRRMRRLAAQWAAAACRLDERLRGQYREQKRILVHVGFLTEESGDVFSPKVLKGGPLGEMVQWADILTTLHVLGHNLKISLSNHIGVRIVAFMLVVTPFLCHIRVIDTFGTEPAYNNEEYSTLHGYRTNWGYWNLNCKQYMTMFPHTPDNSFMGFVTEELNQTERFKIKRDKVNNMAVVYGKEASMWKEKLLTILHRYMDIHGTVYYEAQRPPEVPAFVRNHGLLPQQELQQLLRKAKLFLGFGFPYEGPAPLEAIANGCVFLQPKFSPPHSSLNHEFFRGKPTSREVSSQHPYTEQYIGKPHVITVDFNNSQEFETAVQDILKEKVNYPFLQRPNSTALIWAPNITAPACWPPLSALQLFLSPEASSCVKTCRDSGLICEPAYFPFINNMEYTCEAVHVDRRECFQQKEPLLFSCAGVSAKHQRLCPCRDYLHGQVALCRDCL
;
A
#
# COMPACT_ATOMS: atom_id res chain seq x y z
N ALA A 1 -20.55 -18.78 55.84
CA ALA A 1 -20.33 -20.20 56.22
C ALA A 1 -21.07 -21.03 55.18
N THR A 2 -20.45 -21.76 54.28
CA THR A 2 -19.15 -22.47 54.26
C THR A 2 -18.77 -22.62 52.78
N ILE A 3 -17.67 -22.14 52.19
CA ILE A 3 -16.28 -21.89 52.60
C ILE A 3 -15.62 -23.14 53.21
N THR A 4 -15.08 -23.91 52.26
CA THR A 4 -13.80 -24.63 52.28
C THR A 4 -13.78 -26.02 52.89
N GLU A 5 -12.99 -26.84 52.17
CA GLU A 5 -12.37 -28.09 52.55
C GLU A 5 -13.20 -29.35 52.31
N ILE A 6 -12.69 -30.39 51.68
CA ILE A 6 -11.36 -30.66 51.14
C ILE A 6 -11.52 -31.93 50.30
N ALA A 7 -10.78 -31.99 49.20
CA ALA A 7 -10.21 -33.20 48.57
C ALA A 7 -11.18 -34.33 48.18
N THR A 8 -11.05 -34.92 47.00
CA THR A 8 -9.79 -35.36 46.44
C THR A 8 -10.13 -35.74 45.01
N ILE A 9 -9.49 -35.10 44.03
CA ILE A 9 -8.87 -35.68 42.83
C ILE A 9 -8.20 -34.49 42.13
N ILE A 10 -7.20 -33.95 42.83
CA ILE A 10 -5.97 -33.49 42.20
C ILE A 10 -4.93 -34.45 42.72
N ASN A 11 -4.49 -35.36 41.86
CA ASN A 11 -3.12 -35.84 41.74
C ASN A 11 -3.10 -36.86 40.59
N ASP A 12 -2.85 -36.34 39.38
CA ASP A 12 -1.68 -36.76 38.59
C ASP A 12 -1.77 -36.15 37.19
N ALA A 13 -1.06 -35.04 37.00
CA ALA A 13 -0.15 -34.83 35.87
C ALA A 13 0.33 -33.38 35.83
N ASN A 14 1.56 -33.16 36.32
CA ASN A 14 2.41 -32.05 35.94
C ASN A 14 2.58 -32.00 34.42
N ILE A 15 2.05 -30.97 33.75
CA ILE A 15 2.65 -30.46 32.50
C ILE A 15 2.62 -28.93 32.52
N SER A 16 3.82 -28.37 32.52
CA SER A 16 4.19 -26.99 32.22
C SER A 16 3.61 -26.48 30.88
N SER A 17 2.82 -25.40 30.89
CA SER A 17 2.82 -24.34 29.85
C SER A 17 1.80 -23.24 30.19
N GLY A 18 2.25 -22.03 30.49
CA GLY A 18 1.38 -20.86 30.53
C GLY A 18 0.95 -20.47 29.11
N THR A 19 -0.33 -20.66 28.78
CA THR A 19 -0.88 -20.43 27.44
C THR A 19 -1.95 -19.34 27.42
N ALA A 20 -1.70 -18.29 26.62
CA ALA A 20 -2.61 -17.40 25.86
C ALA A 20 -3.90 -16.81 26.49
N LYS A 21 -4.67 -17.53 27.31
CA LYS A 21 -5.96 -17.07 27.84
C LYS A 21 -5.85 -15.91 28.84
N THR A 22 -4.78 -15.87 29.63
CA THR A 22 -4.57 -14.81 30.63
C THR A 22 -4.17 -13.46 30.00
N ARG A 23 -3.60 -13.47 28.77
CA ARG A 23 -3.23 -12.25 28.03
C ARG A 23 -4.43 -11.56 27.37
N ALA A 24 -5.44 -12.30 26.90
CA ALA A 24 -6.62 -11.74 26.26
C ALA A 24 -7.53 -10.94 27.24
N VAL A 25 -7.59 -11.36 28.50
CA VAL A 25 -8.36 -10.69 29.56
C VAL A 25 -7.70 -9.37 29.99
N TYR A 26 -6.37 -9.33 30.06
CA TYR A 26 -5.61 -8.11 30.35
C TYR A 26 -5.67 -7.06 29.21
N LEU A 27 -5.77 -7.52 27.96
CA LEU A 27 -5.84 -6.66 26.78
C LEU A 27 -7.21 -5.99 26.62
N GLY A 28 -8.30 -6.74 26.82
CA GLY A 28 -9.65 -6.15 26.79
C GLY A 28 -9.83 -5.03 27.81
N PHE A 29 -9.21 -5.19 29.00
CA PHE A 29 -9.20 -4.17 30.05
C PHE A 29 -8.52 -2.86 29.60
N LEU A 30 -7.39 -2.93 28.91
CA LEU A 30 -6.66 -1.75 28.43
C LEU A 30 -7.41 -0.95 27.36
N TYR A 31 -8.09 -1.64 26.42
CA TYR A 31 -8.92 -0.96 25.43
C TYR A 31 -10.19 -0.39 26.04
N THR A 32 -10.83 -1.08 27.00
CA THR A 32 -11.98 -0.51 27.70
C THR A 32 -11.60 0.70 28.54
N GLU A 33 -10.43 0.71 29.18
CA GLU A 33 -9.91 1.88 29.90
C GLU A 33 -9.60 3.04 28.94
N TRP A 34 -9.02 2.76 27.77
CA TRP A 34 -8.83 3.77 26.73
C TRP A 34 -10.18 4.33 26.24
N MET A 35 -11.15 3.46 25.97
CA MET A 35 -12.50 3.85 25.57
C MET A 35 -13.17 4.68 26.67
N ARG A 36 -13.11 4.29 27.95
CA ARG A 36 -13.64 5.08 29.07
C ARG A 36 -13.13 6.52 29.06
N ALA A 37 -11.85 6.70 28.77
CA ALA A 37 -11.22 8.02 28.77
C ALA A 37 -11.42 8.81 27.46
N ARG A 38 -11.61 8.14 26.32
CA ARG A 38 -11.44 8.75 24.99
C ARG A 38 -12.50 8.37 23.95
N TRP A 39 -13.54 7.62 24.28
CA TRP A 39 -14.58 7.24 23.31
C TRP A 39 -15.36 8.42 22.71
N THR A 40 -15.25 9.62 23.26
CA THR A 40 -15.84 10.83 22.67
C THR A 40 -14.87 11.56 21.72
N SER A 41 -13.61 11.13 21.61
CA SER A 41 -12.59 11.79 20.78
C SER A 41 -12.77 11.55 19.29
N ASP A 42 -13.46 10.47 18.92
CA ASP A 42 -13.84 10.17 17.53
C ASP A 42 -15.33 9.79 17.51
N PRO A 43 -16.20 10.54 16.81
CA PRO A 43 -17.63 10.22 16.85
C PRO A 43 -17.99 8.93 16.09
N CYS A 44 -17.04 8.27 15.42
CA CYS A 44 -17.19 6.90 14.93
C CYS A 44 -17.51 5.91 16.05
N TYR A 45 -17.01 6.14 17.28
CA TYR A 45 -17.33 5.30 18.44
C TYR A 45 -18.85 5.26 18.68
N SER A 46 -19.50 6.42 18.78
CA SER A 46 -20.93 6.52 19.05
C SER A 46 -21.80 5.87 17.97
N PHE A 47 -21.38 5.95 16.71
CA PHE A 47 -22.10 5.35 15.59
C PHE A 47 -22.22 3.83 15.68
N TYR A 48 -21.18 3.13 16.13
CA TYR A 48 -21.22 1.68 16.33
C TYR A 48 -21.95 1.27 17.61
N GLY A 49 -22.69 2.19 18.22
CA GLY A 49 -23.49 1.94 19.41
C GLY A 49 -22.71 2.10 20.70
N VAL A 50 -21.53 2.75 20.69
CA VAL A 50 -20.84 3.14 21.93
C VAL A 50 -21.63 4.25 22.61
N ASP A 51 -22.10 3.97 23.82
CA ASP A 51 -22.95 4.85 24.62
C ASP A 51 -22.28 5.30 25.93
N GLY A 52 -21.00 5.00 26.11
CA GLY A 52 -20.25 5.30 27.33
C GLY A 52 -20.26 4.18 28.37
N SER A 53 -21.03 3.11 28.16
CA SER A 53 -21.00 1.92 29.01
C SER A 53 -19.87 0.95 28.63
N ASP A 54 -19.34 0.23 29.63
CA ASP A 54 -18.32 -0.80 29.38
C ASP A 54 -18.78 -1.89 28.41
N CYS A 55 -20.08 -2.20 28.43
CA CYS A 55 -20.68 -3.17 27.53
C CYS A 55 -20.62 -2.67 26.07
N SER A 56 -20.92 -1.41 25.82
CA SER A 56 -20.85 -0.85 24.47
C SER A 56 -19.41 -0.63 23.99
N PHE A 57 -18.47 -0.34 24.88
CA PHE A 57 -17.03 -0.37 24.58
C PHE A 57 -16.61 -1.77 24.14
N LEU A 58 -16.95 -2.80 24.92
CA LEU A 58 -16.60 -4.18 24.58
C LEU A 58 -17.25 -4.65 23.27
N ILE A 59 -18.49 -4.25 22.98
CA ILE A 59 -19.17 -4.56 21.72
C ILE A 59 -18.47 -3.86 20.55
N TYR A 60 -18.18 -2.57 20.66
CA TYR A 60 -17.49 -1.83 19.61
C TYR A 60 -16.09 -2.39 19.34
N LEU A 61 -15.33 -2.59 20.42
CA LEU A 61 -14.00 -3.16 20.34
C LEU A 61 -14.06 -4.59 19.79
N SER A 62 -15.08 -5.40 20.06
CA SER A 62 -15.13 -6.79 19.56
C SER A 62 -15.76 -6.97 18.18
N GLU A 63 -16.78 -6.20 17.84
CA GLU A 63 -17.63 -6.42 16.66
C GLU A 63 -17.37 -5.41 15.52
N ALA A 64 -16.80 -4.23 15.82
CA ALA A 64 -16.55 -3.18 14.83
C ALA A 64 -15.05 -3.04 14.50
N GLU A 65 -14.20 -2.87 15.51
CA GLU A 65 -12.75 -2.69 15.32
C GLU A 65 -11.95 -3.98 15.46
N TRP A 66 -12.58 -5.04 16.00
CA TRP A 66 -11.94 -6.34 16.23
C TRP A 66 -10.68 -6.22 17.12
N PHE A 67 -10.75 -5.34 18.15
CA PHE A 67 -9.87 -5.09 19.30
C PHE A 67 -10.21 -5.87 20.60
N CYS A 68 -11.36 -6.54 20.66
CA CYS A 68 -11.69 -7.57 21.67
C CYS A 68 -12.23 -8.88 21.04
N PRO A 69 -12.22 -10.03 21.74
CA PRO A 69 -12.88 -11.25 21.27
C PRO A 69 -14.41 -11.07 21.13
N PRO A 70 -15.06 -11.67 20.12
CA PRO A 70 -16.52 -11.66 20.00
C PRO A 70 -17.21 -12.25 21.24
N LEU A 71 -18.27 -11.59 21.70
CA LEU A 71 -18.96 -11.95 22.94
C LEU A 71 -19.81 -13.23 22.75
N ALA A 72 -19.39 -14.33 23.38
CA ALA A 72 -19.98 -15.67 23.22
C ALA A 72 -21.49 -15.79 23.56
N TRP A 73 -22.07 -14.82 24.27
CA TRP A 73 -23.47 -14.82 24.72
C TRP A 73 -24.43 -14.12 23.74
N ARG A 74 -23.92 -13.48 22.66
CA ARG A 74 -24.73 -13.05 21.53
C ARG A 74 -24.81 -14.18 20.50
N ASN A 75 -25.88 -14.96 20.54
CA ASN A 75 -26.19 -16.02 19.56
C ASN A 75 -26.08 -15.51 18.12
N GLN A 76 -25.22 -16.15 17.32
CA GLN A 76 -25.12 -15.96 15.87
C GLN A 76 -26.33 -16.62 15.16
N SER A 77 -27.54 -16.16 15.46
CA SER A 77 -28.75 -16.60 14.76
C SER A 77 -29.10 -15.60 13.66
N ARG A 78 -28.37 -15.64 12.53
CA ARG A 78 -28.85 -15.08 11.26
C ARG A 78 -28.84 -16.18 10.21
N HIS A 79 -30.02 -16.74 9.95
CA HIS A 79 -30.25 -17.63 8.82
C HIS A 79 -29.92 -16.91 7.50
N PRO A 80 -29.21 -17.55 6.55
CA PRO A 80 -28.94 -16.94 5.25
C PRO A 80 -30.18 -17.00 4.36
N THR A 81 -30.60 -15.85 3.85
CA THR A 81 -31.34 -15.80 2.58
C THR A 81 -30.34 -16.03 1.45
N THR A 82 -30.42 -17.20 0.81
CA THR A 82 -29.78 -17.46 -0.49
C THR A 82 -30.28 -16.43 -1.49
N SER A 83 -29.42 -15.47 -1.86
CA SER A 83 -29.66 -14.58 -2.98
C SER A 83 -28.75 -14.95 -4.14
N SER A 84 -29.34 -14.98 -5.33
CA SER A 84 -28.77 -15.40 -6.61
C SER A 84 -27.53 -14.62 -7.02
N LEU A 85 -26.70 -15.27 -7.85
CA LEU A 85 -25.56 -14.72 -8.61
C LEU A 85 -25.71 -13.22 -8.98
N PRO A 86 -24.69 -12.38 -8.75
CA PRO A 86 -24.75 -10.96 -9.08
C PRO A 86 -24.96 -10.73 -10.59
N LYS A 87 -25.93 -9.89 -10.94
CA LYS A 87 -26.15 -9.41 -12.32
C LYS A 87 -24.94 -8.59 -12.78
N ARG A 88 -24.41 -8.89 -13.97
CA ARG A 88 -23.39 -8.09 -14.68
C ARG A 88 -23.85 -6.63 -14.79
N GLN A 89 -23.28 -5.72 -14.01
CA GLN A 89 -23.43 -4.30 -14.24
C GLN A 89 -22.45 -3.84 -15.33
N ARG A 90 -23.00 -3.21 -16.37
CA ARG A 90 -22.24 -2.57 -17.44
C ARG A 90 -21.63 -1.27 -16.90
N VAL A 91 -20.32 -1.28 -16.69
CA VAL A 91 -19.51 -0.05 -16.59
C VAL A 91 -19.77 0.77 -17.86
N GLY A 92 -20.06 2.07 -17.75
CA GLY A 92 -20.42 2.96 -18.88
C GLY A 92 -19.40 2.94 -20.03
N SER A 93 -19.88 3.14 -21.27
CA SER A 93 -19.10 2.92 -22.50
C SER A 93 -18.44 4.18 -23.10
N GLY A 94 -18.50 5.34 -22.45
CA GLY A 94 -18.18 6.62 -23.10
C GLY A 94 -16.75 7.16 -22.96
N LYS A 95 -15.97 6.79 -21.93
CA LYS A 95 -14.66 7.43 -21.63
C LYS A 95 -13.49 6.49 -21.91
N GLU A 96 -12.42 6.98 -22.56
CA GLU A 96 -11.22 6.18 -22.87
C GLU A 96 -10.56 5.59 -21.62
N SER A 97 -10.59 6.32 -20.51
CA SER A 97 -10.14 5.84 -19.20
C SER A 97 -10.90 4.57 -18.73
N LEU A 98 -12.22 4.51 -18.97
CA LEU A 98 -13.04 3.32 -18.69
C LEU A 98 -12.75 2.18 -19.68
N SER A 99 -12.50 2.52 -20.95
CA SER A 99 -12.07 1.57 -21.97
C SER A 99 -10.73 0.92 -21.59
N PHE A 100 -9.77 1.70 -21.11
CA PHE A 100 -8.49 1.21 -20.58
C PHE A 100 -8.68 0.23 -19.43
N MET A 101 -9.41 0.62 -18.38
CA MET A 101 -9.67 -0.27 -17.23
C MET A 101 -10.38 -1.55 -17.66
N ARG A 102 -11.39 -1.46 -18.54
CA ARG A 102 -12.11 -2.64 -19.06
C ARG A 102 -11.21 -3.58 -19.86
N ARG A 103 -10.33 -3.04 -20.71
CA ARG A 103 -9.36 -3.85 -21.47
C ARG A 103 -8.40 -4.58 -20.53
N ARG A 104 -7.91 -3.91 -19.49
CA ARG A 104 -7.05 -4.51 -18.46
C ARG A 104 -7.76 -5.64 -17.72
N MET A 105 -8.96 -5.39 -17.18
CA MET A 105 -9.75 -6.40 -16.45
C MET A 105 -10.02 -7.64 -17.30
N ARG A 106 -10.35 -7.45 -18.59
CA ARG A 106 -10.54 -8.57 -19.53
C ARG A 106 -9.26 -9.36 -19.78
N ARG A 107 -8.12 -8.67 -19.97
CA ARG A 107 -6.82 -9.35 -20.20
C ARG A 107 -6.44 -10.22 -19.02
N LEU A 108 -6.60 -9.73 -17.79
CA LEU A 108 -6.21 -10.44 -16.57
C LEU A 108 -7.29 -11.40 -16.04
N ALA A 109 -8.45 -11.51 -16.69
CA ALA A 109 -9.61 -12.25 -16.17
C ALA A 109 -9.29 -13.72 -15.82
N ALA A 110 -8.52 -14.41 -16.67
CA ALA A 110 -8.15 -15.80 -16.42
C ALA A 110 -7.22 -15.95 -15.19
N GLN A 111 -6.28 -15.01 -15.01
CA GLN A 111 -5.38 -15.01 -13.85
C GLN A 111 -6.14 -14.68 -12.57
N TRP A 112 -7.07 -13.72 -12.62
CA TRP A 112 -7.96 -13.40 -11.50
C TRP A 112 -8.84 -14.59 -11.12
N ALA A 113 -9.42 -15.30 -12.08
CA ALA A 113 -10.21 -16.50 -11.81
C ALA A 113 -9.35 -17.60 -11.14
N ALA A 114 -8.15 -17.85 -11.66
CA ALA A 114 -7.23 -18.82 -11.06
C ALA A 114 -6.81 -18.43 -9.64
N ALA A 115 -6.51 -17.15 -9.39
CA ALA A 115 -6.19 -16.64 -8.06
C ALA A 115 -7.38 -16.76 -7.10
N ALA A 116 -8.60 -16.48 -7.57
CA ALA A 116 -9.83 -16.63 -6.82
C ALA A 116 -10.04 -18.08 -6.37
N CYS A 117 -9.88 -19.05 -7.28
CA CYS A 117 -10.01 -20.47 -6.96
C CYS A 117 -8.98 -20.89 -5.90
N ARG A 118 -7.71 -20.48 -6.04
CA ARG A 118 -6.66 -20.78 -5.04
C ARG A 118 -6.98 -20.15 -3.68
N LEU A 119 -7.54 -18.95 -3.67
CA LEU A 119 -7.94 -18.28 -2.43
C LEU A 119 -9.13 -18.99 -1.78
N ASP A 120 -10.15 -19.35 -2.57
CA ASP A 120 -11.34 -20.08 -2.09
C ASP A 120 -10.97 -21.42 -1.46
N GLU A 121 -10.03 -22.17 -2.07
CA GLU A 121 -9.50 -23.41 -1.52
C GLU A 121 -8.86 -23.23 -0.12
N ARG A 122 -8.18 -22.11 0.10
CA ARG A 122 -7.56 -21.80 1.41
C ARG A 122 -8.56 -21.30 2.44
N LEU A 123 -9.61 -20.61 1.99
CA LEU A 123 -10.64 -20.05 2.86
C LEU A 123 -11.78 -21.03 3.17
N ARG A 124 -11.72 -22.28 2.67
CA ARG A 124 -12.79 -23.27 2.82
C ARG A 124 -13.27 -23.37 4.29
N GLY A 125 -14.57 -23.18 4.48
CA GLY A 125 -15.23 -23.26 5.79
C GLY A 125 -15.30 -21.94 6.58
N GLN A 126 -14.68 -20.86 6.09
CA GLN A 126 -14.75 -19.54 6.73
C GLN A 126 -15.95 -18.75 6.22
N TYR A 127 -16.83 -18.32 7.14
CA TYR A 127 -17.95 -17.45 6.80
C TYR A 127 -17.44 -16.04 6.46
N ARG A 128 -17.95 -15.47 5.36
CA ARG A 128 -17.65 -14.10 4.94
C ARG A 128 -18.93 -13.37 4.59
N GLU A 129 -19.14 -12.22 5.23
CA GLU A 129 -20.29 -11.38 4.96
C GLU A 129 -20.13 -10.67 3.60
N GLN A 130 -21.17 -10.74 2.77
CA GLN A 130 -21.24 -9.94 1.55
C GLN A 130 -21.54 -8.47 1.88
N LYS A 131 -20.54 -7.61 1.78
CA LYS A 131 -20.71 -6.16 1.96
C LYS A 131 -21.30 -5.47 0.73
N ARG A 132 -22.04 -4.38 0.96
CA ARG A 132 -22.48 -3.41 -0.04
C ARG A 132 -21.49 -2.25 -0.07
N ILE A 133 -20.78 -2.07 -1.18
CA ILE A 133 -19.65 -1.14 -1.27
C ILE A 133 -19.95 -0.09 -2.33
N LEU A 134 -19.93 1.18 -1.93
CA LEU A 134 -19.91 2.30 -2.86
C LEU A 134 -18.46 2.51 -3.33
N VAL A 135 -18.25 2.48 -4.64
CA VAL A 135 -16.97 2.84 -5.25
C VAL A 135 -17.16 4.11 -6.05
N HIS A 136 -16.61 5.23 -5.55
CA HIS A 136 -16.65 6.51 -6.24
C HIS A 136 -15.27 6.84 -6.84
N VAL A 137 -15.21 6.94 -8.17
CA VAL A 137 -13.96 7.24 -8.88
C VAL A 137 -13.99 8.69 -9.34
N GLY A 138 -13.60 9.60 -8.44
CA GLY A 138 -13.78 11.05 -8.60
C GLY A 138 -13.10 11.66 -9.83
N PHE A 139 -11.89 11.19 -10.19
CA PHE A 139 -11.16 11.73 -11.34
C PHE A 139 -11.74 11.34 -12.71
N LEU A 140 -12.73 10.42 -12.73
CA LEU A 140 -13.46 10.02 -13.94
C LEU A 140 -14.80 10.74 -14.09
N THR A 141 -15.05 11.76 -13.28
CA THR A 141 -16.32 12.49 -13.31
C THR A 141 -16.40 13.42 -14.51
N GLU A 142 -17.61 13.77 -14.95
CA GLU A 142 -17.80 14.64 -16.12
C GLU A 142 -17.37 16.09 -15.81
N GLU A 143 -17.67 16.58 -14.60
CA GLU A 143 -17.32 17.96 -14.23
C GLU A 143 -15.88 18.11 -13.72
N SER A 144 -15.14 17.02 -13.45
CA SER A 144 -13.67 17.08 -13.35
C SER A 144 -12.99 17.33 -14.70
N GLY A 145 -13.77 17.65 -15.75
CA GLY A 145 -13.28 18.20 -17.02
C GLY A 145 -12.60 17.20 -17.95
N ASP A 146 -12.90 15.90 -17.81
CA ASP A 146 -12.23 14.81 -18.54
C ASP A 146 -10.71 15.02 -18.70
N VAL A 147 -10.03 15.58 -17.69
CA VAL A 147 -8.63 16.03 -17.79
C VAL A 147 -7.68 14.87 -18.13
N PHE A 148 -8.11 13.64 -17.85
CA PHE A 148 -7.32 12.43 -18.05
C PHE A 148 -7.57 11.72 -19.37
N SER A 149 -8.77 11.69 -19.96
CA SER A 149 -8.96 10.87 -21.18
C SER A 149 -8.17 11.37 -22.41
N PRO A 150 -8.03 12.68 -22.67
CA PRO A 150 -7.11 13.19 -23.69
C PRO A 150 -5.65 12.83 -23.37
N LYS A 151 -5.29 12.79 -22.08
CA LYS A 151 -3.94 12.39 -21.64
C LYS A 151 -3.71 10.89 -21.79
N VAL A 152 -4.70 10.03 -21.56
CA VAL A 152 -4.61 8.57 -21.77
C VAL A 152 -4.21 8.27 -23.21
N LEU A 153 -4.84 8.94 -24.17
CA LEU A 153 -4.55 8.81 -25.60
C LEU A 153 -3.16 9.31 -25.98
N LYS A 154 -2.55 10.18 -25.16
CA LYS A 154 -1.19 10.73 -25.34
C LYS A 154 -0.16 10.10 -24.40
N GLY A 155 -0.49 8.99 -23.73
CA GLY A 155 0.45 8.27 -22.88
C GLY A 155 0.63 8.86 -21.48
N GLY A 156 -0.35 9.62 -20.99
CA GLY A 156 -0.38 10.22 -19.66
C GLY A 156 -0.38 9.22 -18.50
N PRO A 157 -0.52 9.70 -17.26
CA PRO A 157 -0.42 8.84 -16.07
C PRO A 157 -1.56 7.80 -16.06
N LEU A 158 -1.19 6.52 -16.07
CA LEU A 158 -2.12 5.38 -16.06
C LEU A 158 -2.08 4.59 -14.74
N GLY A 159 -1.23 5.00 -13.79
CA GLY A 159 -1.01 4.26 -12.54
C GLY A 159 -2.28 4.13 -11.71
N GLU A 160 -2.99 5.24 -11.51
CA GLU A 160 -4.26 5.29 -10.79
C GLU A 160 -5.31 4.40 -11.47
N MET A 161 -5.38 4.41 -12.80
CA MET A 161 -6.33 3.57 -13.55
C MET A 161 -6.01 2.08 -13.41
N VAL A 162 -4.73 1.72 -13.33
CA VAL A 162 -4.29 0.34 -13.04
C VAL A 162 -4.77 -0.09 -11.66
N GLN A 163 -4.50 0.72 -10.64
CA GLN A 163 -4.93 0.42 -9.26
C GLN A 163 -6.45 0.33 -9.12
N TRP A 164 -7.21 1.28 -9.70
CA TRP A 164 -8.68 1.24 -9.64
C TRP A 164 -9.29 0.03 -10.35
N ALA A 165 -8.73 -0.37 -11.50
CA ALA A 165 -9.17 -1.59 -12.19
C ALA A 165 -8.96 -2.84 -11.33
N ASP A 166 -7.83 -2.92 -10.63
CA ASP A 166 -7.47 -4.07 -9.81
C ASP A 166 -8.28 -4.09 -8.49
N ILE A 167 -8.56 -2.94 -7.89
CA ILE A 167 -9.48 -2.82 -6.72
C ILE A 167 -10.88 -3.29 -7.10
N LEU A 168 -11.45 -2.78 -8.20
CA LEU A 168 -12.78 -3.18 -8.67
C LEU A 168 -12.86 -4.69 -8.93
N THR A 169 -11.81 -5.24 -9.55
CA THR A 169 -11.74 -6.68 -9.83
C THR A 169 -11.65 -7.49 -8.54
N THR A 170 -10.81 -7.06 -7.59
CA THR A 170 -10.64 -7.72 -6.29
C THR A 170 -11.96 -7.77 -5.52
N LEU A 171 -12.64 -6.63 -5.37
CA LEU A 171 -13.91 -6.57 -4.65
C LEU A 171 -15.00 -7.41 -5.32
N HIS A 172 -15.01 -7.45 -6.66
CA HIS A 172 -15.94 -8.28 -7.42
C HIS A 172 -15.65 -9.78 -7.24
N VAL A 173 -14.38 -10.18 -7.34
CA VAL A 173 -13.93 -11.57 -7.19
C VAL A 173 -14.19 -12.09 -5.76
N LEU A 174 -14.05 -11.23 -4.76
CA LEU A 174 -14.40 -11.55 -3.37
C LEU A 174 -15.92 -11.66 -3.13
N GLY A 175 -16.74 -11.37 -4.14
CA GLY A 175 -18.19 -11.55 -4.10
C GLY A 175 -18.97 -10.40 -3.48
N HIS A 176 -18.38 -9.21 -3.32
CA HIS A 176 -19.09 -8.05 -2.77
C HIS A 176 -20.08 -7.41 -3.76
N ASN A 177 -21.10 -6.74 -3.24
CA ASN A 177 -22.08 -6.00 -4.03
C ASN A 177 -21.60 -4.56 -4.25
N LEU A 178 -21.16 -4.25 -5.47
CA LEU A 178 -20.56 -2.95 -5.80
C LEU A 178 -21.58 -2.00 -6.43
N LYS A 179 -21.64 -0.78 -5.92
CA LYS A 179 -22.29 0.36 -6.57
C LYS A 179 -21.21 1.31 -7.04
N ILE A 180 -20.99 1.37 -8.35
CA ILE A 180 -19.94 2.23 -8.95
C ILE A 180 -20.56 3.59 -9.30
N SER A 181 -19.96 4.68 -8.82
CA SER A 181 -20.35 6.05 -9.13
C SER A 181 -19.23 6.80 -9.84
N LEU A 182 -19.53 7.27 -11.06
CA LEU A 182 -18.65 8.08 -11.91
C LEU A 182 -19.21 9.48 -12.18
N SER A 183 -20.26 9.87 -11.45
CA SER A 183 -20.92 11.17 -11.56
C SER A 183 -20.74 11.93 -10.26
N ASN A 184 -20.44 13.22 -10.35
CA ASN A 184 -20.31 14.09 -9.20
C ASN A 184 -21.67 14.36 -8.53
N HIS A 185 -22.74 14.53 -9.30
CA HIS A 185 -24.07 14.82 -8.74
C HIS A 185 -24.55 13.80 -7.71
N ILE A 186 -24.23 12.51 -7.90
CA ILE A 186 -24.62 11.45 -6.95
C ILE A 186 -23.43 11.03 -6.10
N GLY A 187 -22.25 10.83 -6.70
CA GLY A 187 -21.06 10.34 -6.00
C GLY A 187 -20.50 11.35 -5.01
N VAL A 188 -20.26 12.59 -5.43
CA VAL A 188 -19.71 13.64 -4.55
C VAL A 188 -20.70 14.00 -3.47
N ARG A 189 -22.00 14.05 -3.74
CA ARG A 189 -23.01 14.30 -2.69
C ARG A 189 -23.02 13.20 -1.63
N ILE A 190 -22.89 11.92 -2.04
CA ILE A 190 -22.80 10.82 -1.06
C ILE A 190 -21.48 10.89 -0.30
N VAL A 191 -20.35 11.13 -0.96
CA VAL A 191 -19.04 11.22 -0.28
C VAL A 191 -18.97 12.43 0.65
N ALA A 192 -19.42 13.60 0.20
CA ALA A 192 -19.51 14.81 1.02
C ALA A 192 -20.45 14.60 2.21
N PHE A 193 -21.60 13.94 2.01
CA PHE A 193 -22.46 13.53 3.11
C PHE A 193 -21.73 12.59 4.06
N MET A 194 -20.98 11.60 3.57
CA MET A 194 -20.22 10.67 4.43
C MET A 194 -19.08 11.35 5.20
N LEU A 195 -18.48 12.41 4.66
CA LEU A 195 -17.44 13.20 5.33
C LEU A 195 -18.01 14.09 6.43
N VAL A 196 -19.22 14.61 6.24
CA VAL A 196 -19.90 15.50 7.21
C VAL A 196 -20.66 14.70 8.26
N VAL A 197 -21.18 13.53 7.90
CA VAL A 197 -21.94 12.67 8.80
C VAL A 197 -21.01 11.64 9.42
N THR A 198 -20.55 11.96 10.63
CA THR A 198 -19.52 11.26 11.37
C THR A 198 -19.66 9.74 11.47
N PRO A 199 -20.87 9.18 11.62
CA PRO A 199 -21.16 7.77 11.35
C PRO A 199 -20.46 7.08 10.19
N PHE A 200 -20.36 7.77 9.05
CA PHE A 200 -19.86 7.17 7.82
C PHE A 200 -18.36 7.40 7.62
N LEU A 201 -17.73 8.25 8.44
CA LEU A 201 -16.32 8.62 8.30
C LEU A 201 -15.41 7.39 8.40
N CYS A 202 -15.66 6.49 9.34
CA CYS A 202 -14.92 5.23 9.53
C CYS A 202 -15.02 4.24 8.35
N HIS A 203 -16.02 4.37 7.48
CA HIS A 203 -16.22 3.49 6.32
C HIS A 203 -15.41 3.95 5.10
N ILE A 204 -14.90 5.18 5.13
CA ILE A 204 -14.17 5.75 4.01
C ILE A 204 -12.81 5.05 3.90
N ARG A 205 -12.44 4.71 2.66
CA ARG A 205 -11.09 4.32 2.28
C ARG A 205 -10.70 5.16 1.07
N VAL A 206 -9.58 5.88 1.19
CA VAL A 206 -9.18 6.90 0.21
C VAL A 206 -8.00 6.36 -0.58
N ILE A 207 -8.16 6.19 -1.89
CA ILE A 207 -7.04 5.84 -2.77
C ILE A 207 -6.17 7.07 -2.97
N ASP A 208 -4.97 7.05 -2.40
CA ASP A 208 -4.01 8.13 -2.39
C ASP A 208 -2.62 7.58 -2.73
N THR A 209 -2.24 7.72 -4.01
CA THR A 209 -1.03 7.14 -4.59
C THR A 209 0.23 7.43 -3.76
N PHE A 210 0.41 8.68 -3.31
CA PHE A 210 1.64 9.15 -2.66
C PHE A 210 1.56 9.16 -1.13
N GLY A 211 0.36 8.98 -0.58
CA GLY A 211 0.10 8.92 0.84
C GLY A 211 -0.01 10.30 1.49
N THR A 212 -0.60 10.27 2.69
CA THR A 212 -0.92 11.43 3.50
C THR A 212 -0.37 11.19 4.91
N GLU A 213 0.54 12.05 5.37
CA GLU A 213 1.10 11.97 6.72
C GLU A 213 0.21 12.71 7.75
N PRO A 214 0.19 12.27 9.02
CA PRO A 214 -0.68 12.85 10.06
C PRO A 214 -0.57 14.37 10.20
N ALA A 215 0.63 14.92 10.06
CA ALA A 215 0.91 16.36 10.17
C ALA A 215 0.25 17.21 9.06
N TYR A 216 -0.18 16.60 7.95
CA TYR A 216 -0.91 17.24 6.85
C TYR A 216 -2.39 16.85 6.82
N ASN A 217 -2.78 15.81 7.57
CA ASN A 217 -4.15 15.32 7.66
C ASN A 217 -4.96 16.08 8.71
N ASN A 218 -4.38 16.36 9.88
CA ASN A 218 -5.05 17.08 10.95
C ASN A 218 -5.10 18.58 10.62
N GLU A 219 -6.28 19.13 10.34
CA GLU A 219 -6.47 20.49 9.82
C GLU A 219 -5.93 21.56 10.78
N GLU A 220 -6.28 21.46 12.07
CA GLU A 220 -5.89 22.44 13.09
C GLU A 220 -4.37 22.45 13.27
N TYR A 221 -3.77 21.28 13.46
CA TYR A 221 -2.32 21.13 13.60
C TYR A 221 -1.59 21.61 12.35
N SER A 222 -2.09 21.25 11.16
CA SER A 222 -1.47 21.63 9.90
C SER A 222 -1.46 23.15 9.71
N THR A 223 -2.60 23.79 9.99
CA THR A 223 -2.76 25.24 9.88
C THR A 223 -1.87 25.97 10.88
N LEU A 224 -1.86 25.52 12.13
CA LEU A 224 -1.07 26.11 13.21
C LEU A 224 0.44 26.04 12.94
N HIS A 225 0.92 24.92 12.37
CA HIS A 225 2.35 24.67 12.16
C HIS A 225 2.82 24.94 10.72
N GLY A 226 1.94 25.47 9.86
CA GLY A 226 2.29 25.88 8.50
C GLY A 226 2.50 24.72 7.52
N TYR A 227 1.95 23.53 7.79
CA TYR A 227 1.96 22.40 6.85
C TYR A 227 0.97 22.64 5.70
N ARG A 228 1.42 23.40 4.69
CA ARG A 228 0.60 23.75 3.52
C ARG A 228 0.45 22.57 2.57
N THR A 229 -0.79 22.18 2.29
CA THR A 229 -1.12 21.17 1.29
C THR A 229 -2.36 21.56 0.49
N ASN A 230 -2.44 21.06 -0.75
CA ASN A 230 -3.62 21.18 -1.61
C ASN A 230 -4.60 20.00 -1.45
N TRP A 231 -4.22 18.96 -0.68
CA TRP A 231 -4.90 17.66 -0.69
C TRP A 231 -5.25 17.12 0.70
N GLY A 232 -4.59 17.58 1.77
CA GLY A 232 -4.80 17.11 3.14
C GLY A 232 -6.01 17.74 3.85
N TYR A 233 -5.93 17.84 5.18
CA TYR A 233 -6.97 18.40 6.07
C TYR A 233 -8.28 17.61 6.21
N TRP A 234 -8.27 16.28 5.99
CA TRP A 234 -9.51 15.49 6.06
C TRP A 234 -9.82 14.97 7.47
N ASN A 235 -8.90 15.11 8.42
CA ASN A 235 -9.05 14.62 9.79
C ASN A 235 -9.45 13.12 9.86
N LEU A 236 -9.00 12.31 8.91
CA LEU A 236 -9.26 10.87 8.88
C LEU A 236 -8.24 10.11 9.74
N ASN A 237 -8.56 8.89 10.16
CA ASN A 237 -7.51 7.98 10.62
C ASN A 237 -6.58 7.72 9.43
N CYS A 238 -5.28 7.95 9.58
CA CYS A 238 -4.33 7.88 8.47
C CYS A 238 -4.24 6.48 7.82
N LYS A 239 -4.63 5.40 8.52
CA LYS A 239 -4.74 4.06 7.92
C LYS A 239 -5.86 3.93 6.88
N GLN A 240 -6.79 4.88 6.82
CA GLN A 240 -7.86 4.91 5.80
C GLN A 240 -7.35 5.31 4.42
N TYR A 241 -6.20 5.99 4.34
CA TYR A 241 -5.52 6.24 3.06
C TYR A 241 -4.83 4.97 2.56
N MET A 242 -4.90 4.76 1.25
CA MET A 242 -4.47 3.55 0.57
C MET A 242 -3.48 3.90 -0.54
N THR A 243 -2.24 3.52 -0.33
CA THR A 243 -1.08 3.89 -1.17
C THR A 243 -0.82 2.91 -2.30
N MET A 244 -0.17 3.41 -3.36
CA MET A 244 0.26 2.61 -4.51
C MET A 244 1.46 1.70 -4.16
N PHE A 245 2.33 2.15 -3.27
CA PHE A 245 3.50 1.42 -2.79
C PHE A 245 3.61 1.57 -1.27
N PRO A 246 4.28 0.63 -0.57
CA PRO A 246 4.40 0.64 0.88
C PRO A 246 5.47 1.64 1.37
N HIS A 247 5.33 2.91 1.00
CA HIS A 247 6.28 3.99 1.32
C HIS A 247 5.85 4.84 2.52
N THR A 248 4.58 4.79 2.91
CA THR A 248 4.02 5.59 4.02
C THR A 248 3.33 4.66 5.02
N PRO A 249 4.01 4.19 6.08
CA PRO A 249 3.45 3.22 7.04
C PRO A 249 2.31 3.78 7.90
N ASP A 250 2.17 5.11 7.96
CA ASP A 250 1.01 5.81 8.51
C ASP A 250 -0.28 5.46 7.75
N ASN A 251 -0.15 5.04 6.48
CA ASN A 251 -1.24 4.64 5.61
C ASN A 251 -1.29 3.12 5.41
N SER A 252 -2.35 2.65 4.78
CA SER A 252 -2.46 1.27 4.31
C SER A 252 -1.81 1.11 2.93
N PHE A 253 -1.13 -0.01 2.69
CA PHE A 253 -0.62 -0.36 1.36
C PHE A 253 -1.69 -1.14 0.59
N MET A 254 -2.16 -0.59 -0.54
CA MET A 254 -3.14 -1.24 -1.42
C MET A 254 -2.48 -1.91 -2.63
N GLY A 255 -1.56 -1.19 -3.29
CA GLY A 255 -0.85 -1.74 -4.44
C GLY A 255 -1.71 -1.94 -5.68
N PHE A 256 -1.25 -2.86 -6.54
CA PHE A 256 -1.84 -3.25 -7.82
C PHE A 256 -1.23 -4.58 -8.26
N VAL A 257 -1.73 -5.14 -9.36
CA VAL A 257 -1.32 -6.45 -9.87
C VAL A 257 -0.40 -6.31 -11.09
N THR A 258 0.66 -7.12 -11.15
CA THR A 258 1.44 -7.34 -12.38
C THR A 258 1.04 -8.67 -13.00
N GLU A 259 1.22 -8.80 -14.32
CA GLU A 259 0.84 -10.02 -15.03
C GLU A 259 1.72 -11.21 -14.61
N GLU A 260 1.10 -12.33 -14.25
CA GLU A 260 1.79 -13.57 -13.90
C GLU A 260 2.13 -14.37 -15.17
N LEU A 261 3.43 -14.58 -15.41
CA LEU A 261 3.92 -15.39 -16.53
C LEU A 261 3.95 -16.87 -16.14
N ASN A 262 3.40 -17.75 -17.00
CA ASN A 262 3.50 -19.19 -16.80
C ASN A 262 4.89 -19.75 -17.16
N GLN A 263 5.22 -20.97 -16.72
CA GLN A 263 6.56 -21.56 -16.92
C GLN A 263 7.02 -21.56 -18.39
N THR A 264 6.12 -21.88 -19.31
CA THR A 264 6.41 -21.91 -20.76
C THR A 264 6.74 -20.51 -21.29
N GLU A 265 5.99 -19.49 -20.88
CA GLU A 265 6.25 -18.09 -21.24
C GLU A 265 7.59 -17.62 -20.67
N ARG A 266 7.89 -17.97 -19.40
CA ARG A 266 9.16 -17.65 -18.77
C ARG A 266 10.35 -18.22 -19.55
N PHE A 267 10.24 -19.49 -19.98
CA PHE A 267 11.27 -20.12 -20.79
C PHE A 267 11.42 -19.45 -22.16
N LYS A 268 10.31 -19.13 -22.83
CA LYS A 268 10.32 -18.39 -24.11
C LYS A 268 10.99 -17.03 -23.98
N ILE A 269 10.66 -16.27 -22.93
CA ILE A 269 11.26 -14.96 -22.66
C ILE A 269 12.77 -15.08 -22.45
N LYS A 270 13.21 -16.07 -21.66
CA LYS A 270 14.64 -16.30 -21.43
C LYS A 270 15.39 -16.63 -22.72
N ARG A 271 14.77 -17.41 -23.62
CA ARG A 271 15.37 -17.80 -24.91
C ARG A 271 15.40 -16.65 -25.91
N ASP A 272 14.34 -15.84 -25.97
CA ASP A 272 14.13 -14.83 -27.01
C ASP A 272 14.66 -13.43 -26.59
N LYS A 273 15.34 -13.32 -25.45
CA LYS A 273 15.90 -12.08 -24.90
C LYS A 273 17.06 -11.58 -25.76
N VAL A 274 17.02 -10.31 -26.15
CA VAL A 274 18.08 -9.63 -26.91
C VAL A 274 19.02 -8.93 -25.93
N ASN A 275 20.27 -9.38 -25.88
CA ASN A 275 21.22 -8.98 -24.84
C ASN A 275 21.60 -7.49 -24.89
N ASN A 276 21.60 -6.88 -26.08
CA ASN A 276 21.99 -5.50 -26.33
C ASN A 276 20.80 -4.60 -26.67
N MET A 277 19.64 -4.83 -26.06
CA MET A 277 18.42 -4.04 -26.32
C MET A 277 17.95 -3.34 -25.04
N ALA A 278 17.72 -2.04 -25.14
CA ALA A 278 17.17 -1.21 -24.07
C ALA A 278 15.83 -0.59 -24.47
N VAL A 279 14.91 -0.46 -23.52
CA VAL A 279 13.66 0.28 -23.66
C VAL A 279 13.67 1.42 -22.65
N VAL A 280 13.43 2.64 -23.11
CA VAL A 280 13.39 3.83 -22.26
C VAL A 280 12.02 3.98 -21.59
N TYR A 281 12.02 4.26 -20.30
CA TYR A 281 10.85 4.62 -19.52
C TYR A 281 10.59 6.13 -19.59
N GLY A 282 9.61 6.50 -20.42
CA GLY A 282 9.13 7.87 -20.54
C GLY A 282 8.39 8.03 -21.86
N LYS A 283 7.14 8.52 -21.81
CA LYS A 283 6.28 8.64 -22.99
C LYS A 283 6.29 10.04 -23.61
N GLU A 284 7.08 10.95 -23.04
CA GLU A 284 7.31 12.31 -23.53
C GLU A 284 8.81 12.54 -23.71
N ALA A 285 9.19 13.18 -24.83
CA ALA A 285 10.58 13.42 -25.18
C ALA A 285 11.32 14.29 -24.14
N SER A 286 10.62 15.25 -23.53
CA SER A 286 11.15 16.13 -22.48
C SER A 286 11.65 15.39 -21.23
N MET A 287 11.23 14.13 -21.02
CA MET A 287 11.69 13.30 -19.90
C MET A 287 13.07 12.68 -20.16
N TRP A 288 13.60 12.76 -21.39
CA TRP A 288 14.75 11.99 -21.83
C TRP A 288 16.03 12.83 -21.78
N LYS A 289 17.16 12.20 -21.40
CA LYS A 289 18.47 12.86 -21.32
C LYS A 289 19.38 12.41 -22.46
N GLU A 290 19.49 13.20 -23.52
CA GLU A 290 20.24 12.87 -24.75
C GLU A 290 21.70 12.46 -24.50
N LYS A 291 22.40 13.14 -23.58
CA LYS A 291 23.79 12.80 -23.21
C LYS A 291 23.94 11.35 -22.76
N LEU A 292 23.03 10.87 -21.91
CA LEU A 292 23.06 9.49 -21.40
C LEU A 292 22.62 8.47 -22.45
N LEU A 293 21.67 8.84 -23.31
CA LEU A 293 21.28 8.00 -24.46
C LEU A 293 22.44 7.79 -25.42
N THR A 294 23.26 8.82 -25.65
CA THR A 294 24.46 8.72 -26.50
C THR A 294 25.48 7.74 -25.92
N ILE A 295 25.67 7.72 -24.60
CA ILE A 295 26.53 6.74 -23.93
C ILE A 295 25.94 5.33 -24.08
N LEU A 296 24.64 5.17 -23.78
CA LEU A 296 23.96 3.88 -23.90
C LEU A 296 24.00 3.31 -25.33
N HIS A 297 23.89 4.17 -26.35
CA HIS A 297 23.85 3.77 -27.75
C HIS A 297 25.13 3.07 -28.23
N ARG A 298 26.27 3.31 -27.56
CA ARG A 298 27.53 2.59 -27.81
C ARG A 298 27.44 1.09 -27.49
N TYR A 299 26.48 0.71 -26.65
CA TYR A 299 26.37 -0.63 -26.06
C TYR A 299 25.07 -1.35 -26.42
N MET A 300 23.99 -0.60 -26.66
CA MET A 300 22.65 -1.17 -26.87
C MET A 300 21.85 -0.43 -27.94
N ASP A 301 21.01 -1.18 -28.66
CA ASP A 301 19.91 -0.65 -29.46
C ASP A 301 18.87 -0.03 -28.51
N ILE A 302 18.49 1.22 -28.76
CA ILE A 302 17.59 1.98 -27.88
C ILE A 302 16.20 2.07 -28.51
N HIS A 303 15.20 1.63 -27.74
CA HIS A 303 13.80 1.63 -28.12
C HIS A 303 12.99 2.59 -27.22
N GLY A 304 11.97 3.22 -27.80
CA GLY A 304 11.10 4.18 -27.12
C GLY A 304 9.63 3.98 -27.41
N THR A 305 8.77 4.51 -26.54
CA THR A 305 7.33 4.59 -26.77
C THR A 305 6.82 6.02 -26.54
N VAL A 306 7.49 6.99 -27.17
CA VAL A 306 7.19 8.41 -27.03
C VAL A 306 6.03 8.77 -27.95
N TYR A 307 5.04 9.49 -27.41
CA TYR A 307 3.92 10.00 -28.19
C TYR A 307 4.40 11.01 -29.24
N TYR A 308 3.84 10.93 -30.44
CA TYR A 308 3.99 11.94 -31.48
C TYR A 308 2.72 12.03 -32.31
N GLU A 309 2.47 13.20 -32.88
CA GLU A 309 1.39 13.40 -33.84
C GLU A 309 1.88 13.00 -35.23
N ALA A 310 1.05 12.35 -36.04
CA ALA A 310 1.47 11.84 -37.36
C ALA A 310 2.09 12.92 -38.29
N GLN A 311 1.81 14.20 -38.01
CA GLN A 311 2.30 15.35 -38.77
C GLN A 311 3.58 15.99 -38.20
N ARG A 312 4.06 15.54 -37.03
CA ARG A 312 5.29 16.05 -36.40
C ARG A 312 6.13 14.89 -35.87
N PRO A 313 7.37 14.69 -36.36
CA PRO A 313 8.22 13.64 -35.85
C PRO A 313 8.52 13.86 -34.36
N PRO A 314 8.69 12.79 -33.57
CA PRO A 314 9.07 12.89 -32.17
C PRO A 314 10.44 13.56 -32.02
N GLU A 315 10.59 14.44 -31.05
CA GLU A 315 11.87 15.07 -30.67
C GLU A 315 12.77 14.08 -29.89
N VAL A 316 13.04 12.91 -30.48
CA VAL A 316 13.95 11.90 -29.94
C VAL A 316 15.17 11.76 -30.86
N PRO A 317 16.36 11.41 -30.32
CA PRO A 317 17.55 11.25 -31.15
C PRO A 317 17.36 10.24 -32.28
N ALA A 318 17.96 10.50 -33.45
CA ALA A 318 17.74 9.71 -34.67
C ALA A 318 18.11 8.22 -34.54
N PHE A 319 19.03 7.88 -33.63
CA PHE A 319 19.42 6.50 -33.34
C PHE A 319 18.40 5.73 -32.48
N VAL A 320 17.38 6.40 -31.94
CA VAL A 320 16.31 5.77 -31.16
C VAL A 320 15.24 5.20 -32.08
N ARG A 321 14.94 3.91 -31.92
CA ARG A 321 13.77 3.27 -32.55
C ARG A 321 12.52 3.58 -31.74
N ASN A 322 11.81 4.66 -32.08
CA ASN A 322 10.54 4.98 -31.44
C ASN A 322 9.37 4.18 -32.04
N HIS A 323 8.60 3.53 -31.17
CA HIS A 323 7.43 2.71 -31.54
C HIS A 323 6.11 3.46 -31.42
N GLY A 324 6.15 4.73 -30.99
CA GLY A 324 4.94 5.46 -30.63
C GLY A 324 4.28 4.86 -29.37
N LEU A 325 3.02 5.24 -29.13
CA LEU A 325 2.27 4.66 -28.02
C LEU A 325 1.82 3.23 -28.39
N LEU A 326 2.38 2.26 -27.68
CA LEU A 326 2.02 0.86 -27.86
C LEU A 326 0.82 0.45 -26.99
N PRO A 327 -0.09 -0.37 -27.52
CA PRO A 327 -1.02 -1.16 -26.70
C PRO A 327 -0.25 -2.02 -25.69
N GLN A 328 -0.87 -2.31 -24.55
CA GLN A 328 -0.19 -3.00 -23.44
C GLN A 328 0.42 -4.36 -23.83
N GLN A 329 -0.22 -5.11 -24.74
CA GLN A 329 0.29 -6.41 -25.19
C GLN A 329 1.56 -6.26 -26.04
N GLU A 330 1.63 -5.23 -26.89
CA GLU A 330 2.81 -4.94 -27.71
C GLU A 330 3.95 -4.39 -26.86
N LEU A 331 3.64 -3.53 -25.88
CA LEU A 331 4.62 -3.08 -24.89
C LEU A 331 5.24 -4.28 -24.14
N GLN A 332 4.43 -5.24 -23.71
CA GLN A 332 4.93 -6.45 -23.09
C GLN A 332 5.82 -7.27 -24.03
N GLN A 333 5.44 -7.44 -25.30
CA GLN A 333 6.29 -8.12 -26.28
C GLN A 333 7.63 -7.42 -26.47
N LEU A 334 7.66 -6.09 -26.44
CA LEU A 334 8.88 -5.30 -26.48
C LEU A 334 9.75 -5.54 -25.23
N LEU A 335 9.16 -5.48 -24.03
CA LEU A 335 9.86 -5.72 -22.77
C LEU A 335 10.38 -7.16 -22.64
N ARG A 336 9.65 -8.15 -23.17
CA ARG A 336 10.08 -9.55 -23.21
C ARG A 336 11.36 -9.75 -24.01
N LYS A 337 11.63 -8.89 -25.00
CA LYS A 337 12.87 -8.89 -25.79
C LYS A 337 13.99 -8.06 -25.16
N ALA A 338 13.67 -6.92 -24.56
CA ALA A 338 14.67 -5.98 -24.05
C ALA A 338 15.42 -6.47 -22.81
N LYS A 339 16.75 -6.31 -22.75
CA LYS A 339 17.54 -6.60 -21.54
C LYS A 339 17.40 -5.51 -20.49
N LEU A 340 17.37 -4.24 -20.91
CA LEU A 340 17.39 -3.08 -20.05
C LEU A 340 16.09 -2.28 -20.16
N PHE A 341 15.56 -1.84 -19.02
CA PHE A 341 14.53 -0.80 -18.93
C PHE A 341 15.15 0.42 -18.23
N LEU A 342 15.24 1.55 -18.93
CA LEU A 342 15.98 2.73 -18.46
C LEU A 342 15.05 3.84 -18.00
N GLY A 343 15.08 4.19 -16.72
CA GLY A 343 14.40 5.35 -16.16
C GLY A 343 15.28 6.60 -16.12
N PHE A 344 14.70 7.79 -16.36
CA PHE A 344 15.40 9.08 -16.35
C PHE A 344 15.08 9.98 -15.15
N GLY A 345 14.32 9.48 -14.17
CA GLY A 345 13.95 10.20 -12.96
C GLY A 345 12.49 10.64 -12.91
N PHE A 346 11.79 10.58 -14.04
CA PHE A 346 10.35 10.83 -14.12
C PHE A 346 9.70 9.87 -15.14
N PRO A 347 8.47 9.38 -14.91
CA PRO A 347 7.63 9.59 -13.73
C PRO A 347 8.12 8.83 -12.49
N TYR A 348 7.74 9.34 -11.31
CA TYR A 348 8.05 8.76 -10.01
C TYR A 348 7.12 7.58 -9.69
N GLU A 349 7.66 6.51 -9.11
CA GLU A 349 6.89 5.43 -8.47
C GLU A 349 5.71 4.96 -9.33
N GLY A 350 5.95 4.71 -10.62
CA GLY A 350 4.95 4.19 -11.54
C GLY A 350 4.98 2.66 -11.64
N PRO A 351 3.96 2.03 -12.23
CA PRO A 351 3.89 0.57 -12.33
C PRO A 351 4.84 -0.04 -13.38
N ALA A 352 5.27 0.74 -14.38
CA ALA A 352 6.00 0.21 -15.54
C ALA A 352 7.35 -0.47 -15.21
N PRO A 353 8.17 0.03 -14.25
CA PRO A 353 9.37 -0.68 -13.83
C PRO A 353 9.10 -2.09 -13.30
N LEU A 354 8.02 -2.30 -12.54
CA LEU A 354 7.64 -3.65 -12.08
C LEU A 354 7.19 -4.56 -13.23
N GLU A 355 6.47 -4.02 -14.22
CA GLU A 355 6.11 -4.78 -15.42
C GLU A 355 7.35 -5.17 -16.24
N ALA A 356 8.34 -4.27 -16.35
CA ALA A 356 9.60 -4.54 -17.03
C ALA A 356 10.42 -5.63 -16.29
N ILE A 357 10.56 -5.51 -14.97
CA ILE A 357 11.25 -6.50 -14.13
C ILE A 357 10.56 -7.87 -14.23
N ALA A 358 9.22 -7.91 -14.19
CA ALA A 358 8.46 -9.14 -14.35
C ALA A 358 8.69 -9.81 -15.71
N ASN A 359 8.91 -9.03 -16.78
CA ASN A 359 9.30 -9.53 -18.11
C ASN A 359 10.81 -9.75 -18.28
N GLY A 360 11.57 -9.70 -17.17
CA GLY A 360 12.99 -9.99 -17.14
C GLY A 360 13.88 -8.84 -17.64
N CYS A 361 13.46 -7.58 -17.56
CA CYS A 361 14.39 -6.48 -17.75
C CYS A 361 15.16 -6.21 -16.46
N VAL A 362 16.40 -5.75 -16.58
CA VAL A 362 17.05 -4.99 -15.50
C VAL A 362 16.51 -3.57 -15.55
N PHE A 363 16.10 -3.01 -14.41
CA PHE A 363 15.69 -1.62 -14.31
C PHE A 363 16.86 -0.76 -13.83
N LEU A 364 17.32 0.15 -14.70
CA LEU A 364 18.34 1.15 -14.37
C LEU A 364 17.65 2.48 -14.08
N GLN A 365 17.89 3.03 -12.89
CA GLN A 365 17.24 4.25 -12.43
C GLN A 365 18.23 5.24 -11.79
N PRO A 366 17.93 6.55 -11.80
CA PRO A 366 18.75 7.52 -11.11
C PRO A 366 18.56 7.45 -9.60
N LYS A 367 19.68 7.62 -8.89
CA LYS A 367 19.72 8.06 -7.49
C LYS A 367 19.49 9.58 -7.43
N PHE A 368 18.77 10.04 -6.42
CA PHE A 368 18.59 11.46 -6.14
C PHE A 368 19.41 11.86 -4.91
N SER A 369 20.29 12.84 -5.11
CA SER A 369 21.12 13.40 -4.06
C SER A 369 21.20 14.93 -4.24
N PRO A 370 20.50 15.72 -3.42
CA PRO A 370 19.64 15.31 -2.32
C PRO A 370 18.38 14.55 -2.77
N PRO A 371 17.74 13.75 -1.90
CA PRO A 371 16.43 13.16 -2.16
C PRO A 371 15.38 14.22 -2.52
N HIS A 372 14.44 13.88 -3.39
CA HIS A 372 13.35 14.79 -3.78
C HIS A 372 12.20 14.72 -2.76
N SER A 373 11.62 15.87 -2.43
CA SER A 373 10.48 15.98 -1.52
C SER A 373 9.61 17.20 -1.85
N SER A 374 8.54 17.39 -1.09
CA SER A 374 7.65 18.56 -1.21
C SER A 374 8.36 19.89 -0.94
N LEU A 375 9.52 19.86 -0.28
CA LEU A 375 10.32 21.05 0.08
C LEU A 375 11.23 21.52 -1.06
N ASN A 376 11.71 20.62 -1.91
CA ASN A 376 12.78 20.92 -2.88
C ASN A 376 12.44 20.61 -4.34
N HIS A 377 11.29 19.99 -4.63
CA HIS A 377 10.94 19.56 -5.99
C HIS A 377 9.50 19.90 -6.36
N GLU A 378 9.31 20.54 -7.52
CA GLU A 378 8.02 21.09 -7.97
C GLU A 378 6.90 20.05 -8.03
N PHE A 379 7.17 18.87 -8.58
CA PHE A 379 6.18 17.78 -8.65
C PHE A 379 5.59 17.38 -7.28
N PHE A 380 6.39 17.45 -6.21
CA PHE A 380 5.95 17.07 -4.87
C PHE A 380 5.37 18.25 -4.08
N ARG A 381 5.47 19.48 -4.59
CA ARG A 381 4.97 20.68 -3.91
C ARG A 381 3.47 20.56 -3.64
N GLY A 382 3.07 20.84 -2.40
CA GLY A 382 1.68 20.80 -1.95
C GLY A 382 1.11 19.39 -1.70
N LYS A 383 1.85 18.31 -1.99
CA LYS A 383 1.45 16.96 -1.58
C LYS A 383 1.46 16.85 -0.04
N PRO A 384 0.52 16.09 0.56
CA PRO A 384 0.31 16.06 2.02
C PRO A 384 1.31 15.13 2.74
N THR A 385 2.60 15.27 2.42
CA THR A 385 3.67 14.44 2.98
C THR A 385 5.02 15.16 2.90
N SER A 386 5.85 14.96 3.93
CA SER A 386 7.25 15.34 3.99
C SER A 386 8.18 14.25 3.47
N ARG A 387 7.65 13.13 2.95
CA ARG A 387 8.43 11.98 2.51
C ARG A 387 9.47 12.37 1.46
N GLU A 388 10.68 11.87 1.67
CA GLU A 388 11.80 12.00 0.75
C GLU A 388 11.91 10.77 -0.17
N VAL A 389 12.20 11.04 -1.44
CA VAL A 389 12.32 10.05 -2.52
C VAL A 389 13.79 9.98 -2.94
N SER A 390 14.46 8.87 -2.64
CA SER A 390 15.91 8.67 -2.85
C SER A 390 16.30 8.26 -4.27
N SER A 391 15.35 7.81 -5.07
CA SER A 391 15.54 7.34 -6.45
C SER A 391 14.21 7.43 -7.21
N GLN A 392 14.23 7.23 -8.54
CA GLN A 392 12.99 7.29 -9.34
C GLN A 392 11.88 6.36 -8.80
N HIS A 393 12.26 5.22 -8.25
CA HIS A 393 11.35 4.23 -7.69
C HIS A 393 11.95 3.59 -6.42
N PRO A 394 11.77 4.21 -5.24
CA PRO A 394 12.35 3.72 -3.99
C PRO A 394 11.92 2.31 -3.60
N TYR A 395 10.69 1.91 -3.96
CA TYR A 395 10.24 0.53 -3.71
C TYR A 395 11.08 -0.52 -4.45
N THR A 396 11.44 -0.30 -5.73
CA THR A 396 12.28 -1.25 -6.46
C THR A 396 13.73 -1.20 -5.98
N GLU A 397 14.22 -0.04 -5.56
CA GLU A 397 15.52 0.11 -4.91
C GLU A 397 15.59 -0.73 -3.61
N GLN A 398 14.61 -0.58 -2.73
CA GLN A 398 14.63 -1.16 -1.39
C GLN A 398 14.21 -2.64 -1.34
N TYR A 399 13.15 -3.02 -2.05
CA TYR A 399 12.54 -4.35 -1.91
C TYR A 399 12.91 -5.34 -3.03
N ILE A 400 13.57 -4.88 -4.10
CA ILE A 400 14.03 -5.73 -5.20
C ILE A 400 15.55 -5.68 -5.32
N GLY A 401 16.13 -4.49 -5.49
CA GLY A 401 17.57 -4.27 -5.55
C GLY A 401 18.29 -5.05 -6.66
N LYS A 402 19.62 -5.14 -6.53
CA LYS A 402 20.47 -5.89 -7.46
C LYS A 402 20.14 -7.39 -7.43
N PRO A 403 20.25 -8.11 -8.57
CA PRO A 403 20.70 -7.62 -9.88
C PRO A 403 19.58 -7.04 -10.76
N HIS A 404 18.33 -7.08 -10.31
CA HIS A 404 17.17 -6.68 -11.14
C HIS A 404 16.98 -5.16 -11.21
N VAL A 405 17.49 -4.44 -10.22
CA VAL A 405 17.38 -2.99 -10.11
C VAL A 405 18.76 -2.42 -9.80
N ILE A 406 19.20 -1.48 -10.61
CA ILE A 406 20.46 -0.77 -10.42
C ILE A 406 20.15 0.71 -10.29
N THR A 407 20.51 1.28 -9.15
CA THR A 407 20.33 2.69 -8.82
C THR A 407 21.71 3.35 -8.81
N VAL A 408 21.92 4.35 -9.66
CA VAL A 408 23.22 5.05 -9.81
C VAL A 408 23.05 6.55 -9.97
N ASP A 409 24.09 7.33 -9.67
CA ASP A 409 24.05 8.77 -9.90
C ASP A 409 24.21 9.08 -11.40
N PHE A 410 23.15 9.62 -12.00
CA PHE A 410 23.13 9.97 -13.42
C PHE A 410 23.94 11.24 -13.75
N ASN A 411 24.34 12.02 -12.74
CA ASN A 411 25.29 13.12 -12.93
C ASN A 411 26.71 12.59 -13.12
N ASN A 412 27.01 11.39 -12.63
CA ASN A 412 28.27 10.70 -12.85
C ASN A 412 28.18 9.80 -14.10
N SER A 413 28.57 10.34 -15.25
CA SER A 413 28.52 9.60 -16.52
C SER A 413 29.37 8.32 -16.52
N GLN A 414 30.47 8.29 -15.76
CA GLN A 414 31.32 7.09 -15.63
C GLN A 414 30.62 5.99 -14.84
N GLU A 415 29.92 6.34 -13.76
CA GLU A 415 29.11 5.40 -12.98
C GLU A 415 27.97 4.82 -13.82
N PHE A 416 27.28 5.67 -14.58
CA PHE A 416 26.25 5.24 -15.53
C PHE A 416 26.80 4.27 -16.58
N GLU A 417 27.92 4.61 -17.24
CA GLU A 417 28.54 3.76 -18.25
C GLU A 417 29.00 2.42 -17.67
N THR A 418 29.61 2.44 -16.49
CA THR A 418 30.02 1.22 -15.76
C THR A 418 28.81 0.34 -15.45
N ALA A 419 27.70 0.91 -14.98
CA ALA A 419 26.47 0.17 -14.73
C ALA A 419 25.91 -0.48 -16.01
N VAL A 420 25.94 0.21 -17.14
CA VAL A 420 25.52 -0.35 -18.44
C VAL A 420 26.41 -1.55 -18.83
N GLN A 421 27.73 -1.43 -18.67
CA GLN A 421 28.66 -2.52 -18.95
C GLN A 421 28.45 -3.73 -18.03
N ASP A 422 28.17 -3.50 -16.76
CA ASP A 422 27.87 -4.56 -15.79
C ASP A 422 26.57 -5.28 -16.15
N ILE A 423 25.52 -4.53 -16.52
CA ILE A 423 24.25 -5.09 -16.99
C ILE A 423 24.46 -5.98 -18.21
N LEU A 424 25.32 -5.59 -19.16
CA LEU A 424 25.62 -6.42 -20.33
C LEU A 424 26.22 -7.77 -19.96
N LYS A 425 27.09 -7.81 -18.94
CA LYS A 425 27.76 -9.02 -18.44
C LYS A 425 26.86 -9.87 -17.55
N GLU A 426 25.93 -9.25 -16.85
CA GLU A 426 25.08 -9.92 -15.87
C GLU A 426 24.19 -10.99 -16.52
N LYS A 427 24.23 -12.20 -15.96
CA LYS A 427 23.28 -13.28 -16.23
C LYS A 427 22.18 -13.25 -15.17
N VAL A 428 21.23 -12.32 -15.32
CA VAL A 428 20.08 -12.26 -14.42
C VAL A 428 19.24 -13.52 -14.60
N ASN A 429 18.87 -14.16 -13.49
CA ASN A 429 17.94 -15.28 -13.52
C ASN A 429 16.54 -14.79 -13.91
N TYR A 430 16.28 -14.80 -15.22
CA TYR A 430 14.99 -14.41 -15.76
C TYR A 430 13.95 -15.52 -15.59
N PRO A 431 12.71 -15.18 -15.25
CA PRO A 431 12.20 -13.89 -14.72
C PRO A 431 12.26 -13.84 -13.19
N PHE A 432 12.18 -12.61 -12.62
CA PHE A 432 12.03 -12.40 -11.19
C PHE A 432 10.92 -13.30 -10.64
N LEU A 433 11.31 -14.30 -9.86
CA LEU A 433 10.36 -15.16 -9.18
C LEU A 433 9.84 -14.36 -7.99
N GLN A 434 8.71 -13.66 -8.16
CA GLN A 434 7.83 -13.43 -7.02
C GLN A 434 7.58 -14.83 -6.44
N ARG A 435 7.99 -15.08 -5.19
CA ARG A 435 7.86 -16.43 -4.62
C ARG A 435 6.41 -16.87 -4.80
N PRO A 436 6.12 -18.14 -5.12
CA PRO A 436 4.75 -18.64 -5.28
C PRO A 436 3.86 -18.40 -4.05
N ASN A 437 4.45 -18.08 -2.89
CA ASN A 437 3.77 -17.70 -1.65
C ASN A 437 3.54 -16.19 -1.48
N SER A 438 4.07 -15.33 -2.36
CA SER A 438 3.86 -13.87 -2.33
C SER A 438 2.56 -13.46 -3.03
N THR A 439 2.06 -14.27 -3.97
CA THR A 439 0.74 -14.12 -4.60
C THR A 439 -0.39 -14.68 -3.75
N ALA A 440 -0.04 -15.31 -2.63
CA ALA A 440 -1.00 -15.98 -1.78
C ALA A 440 -0.99 -15.29 -0.42
N LEU A 441 -2.11 -14.66 -0.06
CA LEU A 441 -2.40 -14.44 1.36
C LEU A 441 -2.25 -15.82 2.03
N ILE A 442 -1.28 -15.95 2.94
CA ILE A 442 -1.02 -17.20 3.66
C ILE A 442 -2.01 -17.23 4.83
N TRP A 443 -3.19 -17.79 4.61
CA TRP A 443 -4.15 -18.04 5.67
C TRP A 443 -3.73 -19.31 6.41
N ALA A 444 -3.54 -19.22 7.73
CA ALA A 444 -3.45 -20.41 8.56
C ALA A 444 -4.77 -21.23 8.44
N PRO A 445 -4.72 -22.56 8.51
CA PRO A 445 -5.92 -23.40 8.33
C PRO A 445 -6.95 -23.25 9.47
N ASN A 446 -6.57 -22.67 10.61
CA ASN A 446 -7.44 -22.41 11.76
C ASN A 446 -7.29 -20.95 12.19
N ILE A 447 -8.07 -20.05 11.59
CA ILE A 447 -8.06 -18.63 11.94
C ILE A 447 -9.26 -18.32 12.81
N THR A 448 -8.99 -18.03 14.07
CA THR A 448 -9.84 -17.14 14.87
C THR A 448 -9.30 -15.73 14.68
N ALA A 449 -10.17 -14.78 14.32
CA ALA A 449 -9.79 -13.37 14.24
C ALA A 449 -9.05 -12.98 15.53
N PRO A 450 -7.84 -12.38 15.43
CA PRO A 450 -7.11 -11.99 16.61
C PRO A 450 -7.94 -10.98 17.40
N ALA A 451 -7.75 -10.97 18.71
CA ALA A 451 -8.48 -10.04 19.56
C ALA A 451 -8.26 -8.59 19.13
N CYS A 452 -7.10 -8.21 18.56
CA CYS A 452 -6.82 -6.91 17.95
C CYS A 452 -6.10 -7.06 16.60
N TRP A 453 -6.28 -6.12 15.67
CA TRP A 453 -5.58 -6.16 14.37
C TRP A 453 -4.77 -4.88 14.08
N PRO A 454 -3.47 -4.99 13.76
CA PRO A 454 -2.64 -6.20 13.89
C PRO A 454 -2.56 -6.72 15.34
N PRO A 455 -2.33 -8.02 15.58
CA PRO A 455 -2.29 -8.59 16.93
C PRO A 455 -1.17 -7.98 17.75
N LEU A 456 -1.39 -7.71 19.03
CA LEU A 456 -0.37 -7.11 19.90
C LEU A 456 0.86 -8.01 20.11
N SER A 457 0.78 -9.31 19.79
CA SER A 457 1.96 -10.19 19.73
C SER A 457 3.01 -9.75 18.73
N ALA A 458 2.63 -9.01 17.68
CA ALA A 458 3.55 -8.50 16.68
C ALA A 458 4.22 -7.16 17.05
N LEU A 459 3.80 -6.52 18.15
CA LEU A 459 4.39 -5.26 18.63
C LEU A 459 5.83 -5.50 19.09
N GLN A 460 6.75 -4.75 18.48
CA GLN A 460 8.14 -4.64 18.90
C GLN A 460 8.47 -3.17 19.12
N LEU A 461 8.89 -2.80 20.33
CA LEU A 461 9.17 -1.42 20.70
C LEU A 461 10.64 -1.08 20.54
N PHE A 462 10.90 0.06 19.90
CA PHE A 462 12.25 0.58 19.73
C PHE A 462 12.30 2.05 20.14
N LEU A 463 13.40 2.45 20.79
CA LEU A 463 13.69 3.85 21.00
C LEU A 463 14.50 4.37 19.81
N SER A 464 14.03 5.44 19.16
CA SER A 464 14.73 6.01 18.02
C SER A 464 16.07 6.63 18.44
N PRO A 465 17.09 6.63 17.57
CA PRO A 465 18.20 7.57 17.67
C PRO A 465 17.69 9.01 17.65
N GLU A 466 18.52 9.94 18.14
CA GLU A 466 18.29 11.38 17.95
C GLU A 466 18.22 11.71 16.45
N ALA A 467 17.36 12.67 16.10
CA ALA A 467 17.13 13.07 14.71
C ALA A 467 16.73 11.91 13.77
N SER A 468 16.07 10.87 14.29
CA SER A 468 15.50 9.76 13.50
C SER A 468 13.98 9.67 13.63
N SER A 469 13.33 9.12 12.60
CA SER A 469 11.89 8.83 12.60
C SER A 469 11.60 7.38 12.99
N CYS A 470 10.35 7.08 13.35
CA CYS A 470 9.94 5.70 13.58
C CYS A 470 9.93 4.89 12.27
N VAL A 471 9.65 5.53 11.13
CA VAL A 471 9.82 4.90 9.80
C VAL A 471 11.24 4.36 9.63
N LYS A 472 12.25 5.19 9.88
CA LYS A 472 13.66 4.81 9.72
C LYS A 472 14.08 3.78 10.78
N THR A 473 13.73 4.00 12.04
CA THR A 473 14.11 3.12 13.15
C THR A 473 13.59 1.69 12.96
N CYS A 474 12.31 1.53 12.60
CA CYS A 474 11.76 0.21 12.31
C CYS A 474 12.41 -0.43 11.08
N ARG A 475 12.62 0.37 10.01
CA ARG A 475 13.22 -0.11 8.76
C ARG A 475 14.65 -0.62 8.97
N ASP A 476 15.48 0.13 9.69
CA ASP A 476 16.87 -0.25 9.98
C ASP A 476 16.94 -1.53 10.84
N SER A 477 15.85 -1.84 11.55
CA SER A 477 15.67 -3.08 12.33
C SER A 477 15.04 -4.23 11.52
N GLY A 478 14.81 -4.06 10.21
CA GLY A 478 14.17 -5.06 9.35
C GLY A 478 12.66 -5.21 9.57
N LEU A 479 12.02 -4.18 10.13
CA LEU A 479 10.60 -4.13 10.49
C LEU A 479 9.89 -2.98 9.77
N ILE A 480 8.59 -2.85 9.99
CA ILE A 480 7.80 -1.69 9.55
C ILE A 480 7.14 -1.01 10.76
N CYS A 481 7.05 0.31 10.76
CA CYS A 481 6.32 1.04 11.80
C CYS A 481 4.82 0.73 11.71
N GLU A 482 4.17 0.48 12.84
CA GLU A 482 2.74 0.19 12.91
C GLU A 482 2.02 1.22 13.79
N PRO A 483 1.39 2.24 13.19
CA PRO A 483 0.78 3.33 13.94
C PRO A 483 -0.44 2.88 14.75
N ALA A 484 -1.07 1.75 14.41
CA ALA A 484 -2.17 1.19 15.21
C ALA A 484 -1.75 0.89 16.66
N TYR A 485 -0.45 0.74 16.93
CA TYR A 485 0.03 0.47 18.27
C TYR A 485 0.38 1.69 19.12
N PHE A 486 0.43 2.89 18.53
CA PHE A 486 0.73 4.10 19.30
C PHE A 486 -0.18 4.30 20.52
N PRO A 487 -1.51 4.05 20.45
CA PRO A 487 -2.39 4.16 21.60
C PRO A 487 -1.97 3.28 22.81
N PHE A 488 -1.41 2.08 22.58
CA PHE A 488 -1.00 1.17 23.67
C PHE A 488 0.26 1.63 24.39
N ILE A 489 1.14 2.31 23.66
CA ILE A 489 2.45 2.72 24.17
C ILE A 489 2.43 4.17 24.68
N ASN A 490 1.25 4.81 24.67
CA ASN A 490 1.06 6.18 25.13
C ASN A 490 0.68 6.26 26.63
N ASN A 491 0.96 5.23 27.43
CA ASN A 491 0.66 5.20 28.88
C ASN A 491 1.95 5.41 29.72
N MET A 492 1.97 6.39 30.63
CA MET A 492 3.18 6.81 31.36
C MET A 492 3.72 5.78 32.36
N GLU A 493 2.87 5.02 33.04
CA GLU A 493 3.32 4.13 34.13
C GLU A 493 4.20 2.98 33.63
N TYR A 494 3.80 2.33 32.53
CA TYR A 494 4.50 1.12 32.05
C TYR A 494 5.64 1.43 31.08
N THR A 495 5.56 2.54 30.34
CA THR A 495 6.39 2.71 29.15
C THR A 495 7.71 3.41 29.44
N CYS A 496 7.79 4.26 30.47
CA CYS A 496 9.06 4.87 30.90
C CYS A 496 9.91 3.88 31.73
N GLU A 497 9.27 2.96 32.48
CA GLU A 497 9.96 1.89 33.20
C GLU A 497 10.45 0.77 32.27
N ALA A 498 9.63 0.34 31.29
CA ALA A 498 9.95 -0.79 30.40
C ALA A 498 11.18 -0.56 29.50
N VAL A 499 11.52 0.69 29.21
CA VAL A 499 12.63 1.03 28.29
C VAL A 499 13.94 1.32 29.05
N HIS A 500 13.98 1.17 30.39
CA HIS A 500 15.16 1.46 31.23
C HIS A 500 15.79 2.81 30.89
N VAL A 501 14.96 3.83 30.65
CA VAL A 501 15.44 5.18 30.34
C VAL A 501 15.75 5.86 31.65
N ASP A 502 16.96 5.63 32.14
CA ASP A 502 17.49 6.22 33.36
C ASP A 502 17.47 7.76 33.21
N ARG A 503 16.46 8.40 33.81
CA ARG A 503 16.29 9.86 33.99
C ARG A 503 16.03 10.73 32.74
N ARG A 504 14.92 10.52 32.00
CA ARG A 504 14.40 11.52 31.04
C ARG A 504 12.89 11.71 31.13
N GLU A 505 12.43 12.95 30.99
CA GLU A 505 11.01 13.32 30.91
C GLU A 505 10.34 12.64 29.70
N CYS A 506 9.22 11.95 29.94
CA CYS A 506 8.40 11.34 28.89
C CYS A 506 7.25 12.29 28.50
N PHE A 507 7.01 12.43 27.20
CA PHE A 507 5.90 13.21 26.67
C PHE A 507 4.87 12.30 26.01
N GLN A 508 3.59 12.47 26.37
CA GLN A 508 2.48 11.75 25.76
C GLN A 508 1.86 12.55 24.63
N GLN A 509 1.37 11.85 23.61
CA GLN A 509 0.51 12.43 22.59
C GLN A 509 -0.88 12.69 23.20
N LYS A 510 -1.37 13.94 23.07
CA LYS A 510 -2.70 14.32 23.54
C LYS A 510 -3.76 14.16 22.47
N GLU A 511 -3.39 14.41 21.21
CA GLU A 511 -4.26 14.36 20.03
C GLU A 511 -4.09 13.03 19.30
N PRO A 512 -5.07 12.09 19.35
CA PRO A 512 -4.94 10.77 18.75
C PRO A 512 -4.66 10.77 17.24
N LEU A 513 -5.20 11.75 16.49
CA LEU A 513 -4.95 11.85 15.04
C LEU A 513 -3.54 12.31 14.68
N LEU A 514 -2.71 12.68 15.67
CA LEU A 514 -1.31 13.07 15.49
C LEU A 514 -0.32 11.97 15.89
N PHE A 515 -0.78 10.75 16.16
CA PHE A 515 0.11 9.60 16.15
C PHE A 515 0.71 9.42 14.74
N SER A 516 2.04 9.29 14.66
CA SER A 516 2.75 9.36 13.39
C SER A 516 3.99 8.49 13.40
N CYS A 517 4.18 7.66 12.38
CA CYS A 517 5.43 7.00 12.10
C CYS A 517 6.45 8.00 11.53
N ALA A 518 5.99 8.91 10.66
CA ALA A 518 6.77 10.01 10.12
C ALA A 518 7.15 11.05 11.20
N GLY A 519 8.03 11.98 10.83
CA GLY A 519 8.50 13.04 11.72
C GLY A 519 9.80 12.71 12.45
N VAL A 520 10.61 13.74 12.64
CA VAL A 520 11.93 13.67 13.25
C VAL A 520 11.98 14.68 14.40
N SER A 521 12.62 14.30 15.50
CA SER A 521 12.87 15.21 16.63
C SER A 521 14.37 15.29 16.89
N ALA A 522 14.91 16.51 16.87
CA ALA A 522 16.30 16.78 17.22
C ALA A 522 16.52 16.86 18.75
N LYS A 523 15.45 16.99 19.53
CA LYS A 523 15.50 17.23 20.98
C LYS A 523 15.13 16.00 21.81
N HIS A 524 14.33 15.10 21.23
CA HIS A 524 13.74 13.98 21.95
C HIS A 524 13.85 12.71 21.10
N GLN A 525 14.12 11.59 21.74
CA GLN A 525 13.98 10.29 21.12
C GLN A 525 12.50 9.91 21.05
N ARG A 526 12.14 9.08 20.08
CA ARG A 526 10.77 8.66 19.83
C ARG A 526 10.63 7.20 20.23
N LEU A 527 9.58 6.87 20.96
CA LEU A 527 9.21 5.48 21.15
C LEU A 527 8.43 5.00 19.92
N CYS A 528 8.96 4.01 19.25
CA CYS A 528 8.53 3.58 17.93
C CYS A 528 7.92 2.17 17.99
N PRO A 529 6.61 2.04 17.71
CA PRO A 529 5.98 0.75 17.57
C PRO A 529 6.29 0.18 16.19
N CYS A 530 7.02 -0.93 16.17
CA CYS A 530 7.34 -1.67 14.96
C CYS A 530 6.58 -3.00 14.95
N ARG A 531 6.42 -3.59 13.77
CA ARG A 531 5.98 -4.96 13.58
C ARG A 531 6.77 -5.66 12.49
N ASP A 532 6.75 -6.98 12.55
CA ASP A 532 7.26 -7.82 11.47
C ASP A 532 6.31 -7.82 10.26
N TYR A 533 6.77 -8.44 9.18
CA TYR A 533 5.97 -8.62 7.98
C TYR A 533 6.32 -9.92 7.23
N LEU A 534 5.37 -10.42 6.45
CA LEU A 534 5.56 -11.55 5.56
C LEU A 534 6.42 -11.14 4.37
N HIS A 535 7.43 -11.96 4.05
CA HIS A 535 8.32 -11.68 2.92
C HIS A 535 7.54 -11.62 1.60
N GLY A 536 7.56 -10.45 0.93
CA GLY A 536 6.78 -10.18 -0.28
C GLY A 536 5.34 -9.73 -0.03
N GLN A 537 4.93 -9.56 1.22
CA GLN A 537 3.61 -9.08 1.64
C GLN A 537 3.73 -8.17 2.87
N VAL A 538 4.33 -6.98 2.68
CA VAL A 538 4.66 -6.05 3.78
C VAL A 538 3.43 -5.53 4.55
N ALA A 539 2.25 -5.56 3.92
CA ALA A 539 0.99 -5.17 4.55
C ALA A 539 0.60 -6.05 5.75
N LEU A 540 1.13 -7.28 5.85
CA LEU A 540 0.70 -8.27 6.84
C LEU A 540 1.89 -8.75 7.68
N CYS A 541 1.72 -8.76 9.00
CA CYS A 541 2.61 -9.46 9.94
C CYS A 541 2.46 -10.99 9.85
N ARG A 542 3.37 -11.75 10.46
CA ARG A 542 3.29 -13.22 10.45
C ARG A 542 2.00 -13.76 11.08
N ASP A 543 1.50 -13.08 12.11
CA ASP A 543 0.30 -13.48 12.86
C ASP A 543 -0.97 -12.73 12.40
N CYS A 544 -0.91 -12.00 11.29
CA CYS A 544 -2.01 -11.14 10.83
C CYS A 544 -3.10 -11.88 10.04
N LEU A 545 -2.88 -13.17 9.75
CA LEU A 545 -3.76 -14.02 8.97
C LEU A 545 -4.24 -15.20 9.78
#